data_AF-A0A7W2G2E9-F1
#
_entry.id   AF-A0A7W2G2E9-F1
#
_cell.length_a   1.000
_cell.length_b   1.000
_cell.length_c   1.000
_cell.angle_alpha   90.00
_cell.angle_beta   90.00
_cell.angle_gamma   90.00
#
_symmetry.space_group_name_H-M   'P 1'
#
loop_
_entity.id
_entity.type
_entity.pdbx_description
1 polymer ?
#
loop_
_entity_poly.entity_id
_entity_poly.type
_entity_poly.pdbx_seq_one_letter_code
_entity_poly.pdbx_strand_id
1 'polypeptide(L)' 'MDNLLEELRSKLNSMISSNEYTYEEILKVSQELDFQIVNYYNSNVKRKQMAI' A
#
# COMPACT_ATOMS: atom_id res chain seq x y z
N MET A 1 -0.92 11.42 3.21
CA MET A 1 -0.65 10.01 2.84
C MET A 1 0.65 9.99 2.06
N ASP A 2 1.45 8.92 2.14
CA ASP A 2 2.66 8.80 1.31
C ASP A 2 2.25 8.65 -0.17
N ASN A 3 2.92 9.34 -1.10
CA ASN A 3 2.53 9.35 -2.53
C ASN A 3 2.51 7.92 -3.11
N LEU A 4 3.49 7.10 -2.73
CA LEU A 4 3.59 5.69 -3.12
C LEU A 4 2.37 4.87 -2.68
N LEU A 5 1.80 5.18 -1.52
CA LEU A 5 0.68 4.42 -0.95
C LEU A 5 -0.61 4.68 -1.73
N GLU A 6 -0.84 5.92 -2.16
CA GLU A 6 -1.99 6.29 -2.99
C GLU A 6 -1.84 5.77 -4.43
N GLU A 7 -0.63 5.73 -4.97
CA GLU A 7 -0.34 5.12 -6.27
C GLU A 7 -0.66 3.62 -6.26
N LEU A 8 -0.17 2.88 -5.25
CA LEU A 8 -0.47 1.45 -5.11
C LEU A 8 -1.96 1.18 -4.89
N ARG A 9 -2.65 2.01 -4.10
CA ARG A 9 -4.10 1.89 -3.90
C ARG A 9 -4.87 2.11 -5.20
N SER A 10 -4.50 3.14 -5.97
CA SER A 10 -5.14 3.45 -7.24
C SER A 10 -4.91 2.36 -8.27
N LYS A 11 -3.68 1.84 -8.34
CA LYS A 11 -3.30 0.71 -9.20
C LYS A 11 -4.08 -0.56 -8.83
N LEU A 12 -4.17 -0.91 -7.55
CA LEU A 12 -4.92 -2.09 -7.12
C LEU A 12 -6.40 -1.98 -7.50
N ASN A 13 -7.00 -0.79 -7.30
CA ASN A 13 -8.38 -0.53 -7.71
C ASN A 13 -8.58 -0.69 -9.22
N SER A 14 -7.65 -0.17 -10.04
CA SER A 14 -7.73 -0.34 -11.49
C SER A 14 -7.63 -1.81 -11.88
N MET A 15 -6.70 -2.55 -11.26
CA MET A 15 -6.50 -3.98 -11.55
C MET A 15 -7.70 -4.85 -11.18
N ILE A 16 -8.40 -4.54 -10.09
CA ILE A 16 -9.62 -5.27 -9.70
C ILE A 16 -10.76 -4.96 -10.68
N SER A 17 -10.81 -3.72 -11.20
CA SER A 17 -11.87 -3.28 -12.10
C SER A 17 -11.66 -3.67 -13.56
N SER A 18 -10.41 -3.88 -13.99
CA SER A 18 -10.10 -4.32 -15.35
C SER A 18 -9.94 -5.85 -15.34
N ASN A 19 -10.75 -6.55 -16.13
CA ASN A 19 -10.63 -8.02 -16.32
C ASN A 19 -9.33 -8.42 -17.07
N GLU A 20 -8.29 -7.60 -17.00
CA GLU A 20 -7.04 -7.71 -17.75
C GLU A 20 -5.91 -8.33 -16.91
N TYR A 21 -6.12 -8.42 -15.59
CA TYR A 21 -5.13 -8.93 -14.66
C TYR A 21 -5.54 -10.27 -14.09
N THR A 22 -4.55 -11.13 -13.89
CA THR A 22 -4.73 -12.40 -13.19
C THR A 22 -4.89 -12.16 -11.69
N TYR A 23 -5.52 -13.12 -11.02
CA TYR A 23 -5.62 -13.11 -9.56
C TYR A 23 -4.25 -13.02 -8.87
N GLU A 24 -3.23 -13.70 -9.39
CA GLU A 24 -1.87 -13.67 -8.81
C GLU A 24 -1.22 -12.28 -8.91
N GLU A 25 -1.43 -11.57 -10.03
CA GLU A 25 -0.93 -10.20 -10.19
C GLU A 25 -1.63 -9.24 -9.22
N ILE A 26 -2.96 -9.36 -9.07
CA ILE A 26 -3.75 -8.58 -8.12
C ILE A 26 -3.28 -8.85 -6.69
N LEU A 27 -3.08 -10.12 -6.32
CA LEU A 27 -2.62 -10.52 -5.00
C LEU A 27 -1.25 -9.93 -4.67
N LYS A 28 -0.32 -9.96 -5.62
CA LYS A 28 1.02 -9.40 -5.43
C LYS A 28 0.99 -7.90 -5.10
N VAL A 29 0.18 -7.13 -5.83
CA VAL A 29 0.04 -5.69 -5.59
C VAL A 29 -0.70 -5.41 -4.28
N SER A 30 -1.69 -6.23 -3.92
CA SER A 30 -2.36 -6.13 -2.62
C SER A 30 -1.40 -6.32 -1.45
N GLN A 31 -0.56 -7.35 -1.50
CA GLN A 31 0.42 -7.63 -0.46
C GLN A 31 1.46 -6.51 -0.35
N GLU A 32 1.91 -5.96 -1.48
CA GLU A 32 2.84 -4.83 -1.48
C GLU A 32 2.23 -3.59 -0.82
N LEU A 33 0.95 -3.28 -1.10
CA LEU A 33 0.23 -2.21 -0.43
C LEU A 33 0.17 -2.43 1.09
N ASP A 34 -0.15 -3.65 1.55
CA ASP A 34 -0.20 -3.98 2.98
C ASP A 34 1.16 -3.74 3.66
N PHE A 35 2.26 -4.17 3.04
CA PHE A 35 3.61 -3.90 3.55
C PHE A 35 3.87 -2.39 3.70
N GLN A 36 3.49 -1.58 2.70
CA GLN A 36 3.69 -0.14 2.78
C GLN A 36 2.83 0.53 3.86
N ILE A 37 1.60 0.05 4.07
CA ILE A 37 0.72 0.52 5.15
C ILE A 37 1.39 0.26 6.51
N VAL A 38 1.88 -0.96 6.74
CA VAL A 38 2.58 -1.32 7.99
C VAL A 38 3.83 -0.45 8.18
N ASN A 39 4.62 -0.24 7.13
CA ASN A 39 5.81 0.60 7.17
C ASN A 39 5.49 2.07 7.52
N TYR A 40 4.42 2.62 6.93
CA TYR A 40 3.95 3.97 7.23
C TYR A 40 3.58 4.13 8.70
N TYR A 41 2.78 3.20 9.25
CA TYR A 41 2.39 3.26 10.66
C TYR A 41 3.58 3.09 11.60
N ASN A 42 4.46 2.13 11.34
CA ASN A 42 5.68 1.93 12.13
C ASN A 42 6.58 3.17 12.14
N SER A 43 6.71 3.85 11.00
CA SER A 43 7.50 5.08 10.88
C SER A 43 6.86 6.24 11.66
N ASN A 44 5.53 6.36 11.62
CA ASN A 44 4.82 7.39 12.37
C ASN A 44 4.81 7.14 13.88
N VAL A 45 4.75 5.88 14.32
CA VAL A 45 4.90 5.51 15.73
C VAL A 45 6.29 5.91 16.25
N LYS A 46 7.35 5.62 15.47
CA LYS A 46 8.73 6.03 15.82
C LYS A 46 8.88 7.55 15.93
N ARG A 47 8.28 8.31 15.01
CA ARG A 47 8.30 9.80 15.05
C ARG A 47 7.61 10.35 16.30
N LYS A 48 6.54 9.72 16.78
CA LYS A 48 5.85 10.15 18.02
C LYS A 48 6.66 9.86 19.29
N GLN A 49 7.47 8.80 19.32
CA GLN A 49 8.35 8.48 20.47
C GLN A 49 9.55 9.41 20.60
N MET A 50 10.07 9.96 19.49
CA MET A 50 11.22 10.89 19.52
C MET A 50 10.84 12.36 19.81
N ALA A 51 9.55 12.66 19.95
CA ALA A 51 9.04 14.01 20.22
C ALA A 51 8.68 14.23 21.71
N ILE A 52 9.09 13.33 22.60
CA ILE A 52 8.86 13.36 24.05
C ILE A 52 10.18 13.60 24.77
#